data_AF-A0A4Y3INJ9-F1
#
_entry.id   AF-A0A4Y3INJ9-F1
#
_cell.length_a   1.000
_cell.length_b   1.000
_cell.length_c   1.000
_cell.angle_alpha   90.00
_cell.angle_beta   90.00
_cell.angle_gamma   90.00
#
_symmetry.space_group_name_H-M   'P 1'
#
loop_
_entity.id
_entity.type
_entity.pdbx_description
1 polymer ?
#
loop_
_entity_poly.entity_id
_entity_poly.type
_entity_poly.pdbx_seq_one_letter_code
_entity_poly.pdbx_strand_id
1 'polypeptide(L)' 'MQGLGVGYLPVHRIQQELQIGQLIALEVEHVDQREREIHLAWNKNNKGKALAWFVKKIQSLEPALFLSC' A
#
# COMPACT_ATOMS: atom_id res chain seq x y z
N MET A 1 -7.09 -28.32 12.08
CA MET A 1 -5.73 -27.80 12.27
C MET A 1 -5.61 -26.50 11.50
N GLN A 2 -5.25 -25.39 12.14
CA GLN A 2 -4.82 -24.19 11.41
C GLN A 2 -3.32 -24.32 11.12
N GLY A 3 -2.91 -24.05 9.89
CA GLY A 3 -1.49 -23.99 9.51
C GLY A 3 -0.84 -22.71 10.01
N LEU A 4 0.48 -22.74 10.23
CA LEU A 4 1.29 -21.55 10.51
C LEU A 4 1.71 -20.90 9.18
N GLY A 5 1.34 -19.64 8.97
CA GLY A 5 1.78 -18.85 7.82
C GLY A 5 2.83 -17.81 8.23
N VAL A 6 3.91 -17.69 7.45
CA VAL A 6 4.96 -16.68 7.63
C VAL A 6 5.35 -16.14 6.26
N GLY A 7 5.49 -14.82 6.14
CA GLY A 7 5.91 -14.18 4.89
C GLY A 7 5.89 -12.66 4.94
N TYR A 8 6.35 -12.03 3.87
CA TYR A 8 6.31 -10.57 3.71
C TYR A 8 4.90 -10.11 3.35
N LEU A 9 4.38 -9.15 4.11
CA LEU A 9 3.06 -8.56 3.92
C LEU A 9 3.17 -7.03 3.85
N PRO A 10 2.39 -6.36 3.00
CA PRO A 10 2.32 -4.90 2.99
C PRO A 10 1.57 -4.39 4.23
N VAL A 11 2.25 -3.60 5.05
CA VAL A 11 1.75 -3.12 6.36
C VAL A 11 0.38 -2.43 6.24
N HIS A 12 0.21 -1.56 5.25
CA HIS A 12 -1.06 -0.86 4.98
C HIS A 12 -2.28 -1.77 4.76
N ARG A 13 -2.10 -3.07 4.49
CA ARG A 13 -3.21 -4.03 4.34
C ARG A 13 -3.49 -4.84 5.59
N ILE A 14 -2.57 -4.88 6.54
CA ILE A 14 -2.61 -5.75 7.72
C ILE A 14 -2.51 -4.99 9.06
N GLN A 15 -2.69 -3.67 9.03
CA GLN A 15 -2.49 -2.83 10.20
C GLN A 15 -3.44 -3.18 11.34
N GLN A 16 -4.69 -3.53 11.04
CA GLN A 16 -5.65 -3.96 12.04
C GLN A 16 -5.22 -5.28 12.70
N GLU A 17 -4.79 -6.26 11.92
CA GLU A 17 -4.32 -7.56 12.40
C GLU A 17 -3.08 -7.43 13.28
N LEU A 18 -2.18 -6.51 12.95
CA LEU A 18 -1.06 -6.13 13.81
C LEU A 18 -1.53 -5.47 15.11
N GLN A 19 -2.46 -4.52 15.04
CA GLN A 19 -3.01 -3.81 16.21
C GLN A 19 -3.71 -4.75 17.21
N ILE A 20 -4.44 -5.74 16.70
CA ILE A 20 -5.20 -6.71 17.54
C ILE A 20 -4.38 -7.98 17.87
N GLY A 21 -3.12 -8.05 17.43
CA GLY A 21 -2.23 -9.18 17.71
C GLY A 21 -2.56 -10.48 16.99
N GLN A 22 -3.37 -10.44 15.92
CA GLN A 22 -3.59 -11.59 15.03
C GLN A 22 -2.37 -11.87 14.15
N LEU A 23 -1.57 -10.84 13.87
CA LEU A 23 -0.25 -10.96 13.23
C LEU A 23 0.82 -10.35 14.12
N ILE A 24 2.04 -10.90 14.03
CA ILE A 24 3.21 -10.43 14.76
C ILE A 24 4.28 -10.08 13.72
N ALA A 25 4.78 -8.85 13.76
CA ALA A 25 5.91 -8.44 12.93
C ALA A 25 7.20 -9.07 13.46
N LEU A 26 7.96 -9.70 12.57
CA LEU A 26 9.24 -10.33 12.89
C LEU A 26 10.38 -9.47 12.34
N GLU A 27 11.41 -9.24 13.15
CA GLU A 27 12.67 -8.68 12.68
C GLU A 27 13.39 -9.72 11.80
N VAL A 28 13.91 -9.27 10.67
CA VAL A 28 14.66 -10.11 9.72
C VAL A 28 16.03 -9.49 9.50
N GLU A 29 17.06 -10.34 9.37
CA GLU A 29 18.46 -9.90 9.19
C GLU A 29 18.65 -9.04 7.93
N HIS A 30 17.88 -9.33 6.87
CA HIS A 30 17.90 -8.58 5.62
C HIS A 30 16.50 -8.17 5.20
N VAL A 31 16.26 -6.86 5.16
CA VAL A 31 15.03 -6.28 4.62
C VAL A 31 15.25 -5.92 3.16
N ASP A 32 14.34 -6.34 2.30
CA ASP A 32 14.30 -5.87 0.91
C ASP A 32 13.90 -4.39 0.91
N GLN A 33 14.89 -3.50 0.72
CA GLN A 33 14.72 -2.05 0.71
C GLN A 33 14.20 -1.50 -0.63
N ARG A 34 13.77 -2.36 -1.57
CA ARG A 34 13.18 -1.87 -2.82
C ARG A 34 12.02 -0.92 -2.52
N GLU A 35 12.19 0.34 -2.89
CA GLU A 35 11.13 1.34 -2.86
C GLU A 35 9.96 0.79 -3.68
N ARG A 36 8.83 0.57 -3.01
CA ARG A 36 7.62 0.06 -3.67
C ARG A 36 6.92 1.23 -4.32
N GLU A 37 7.30 1.54 -5.57
CA GLU A 37 6.59 2.52 -6.38
C GLU A 37 5.15 2.02 -6.66
N ILE A 38 4.16 2.83 -6.33
CA ILE A 38 2.76 2.59 -6.66
C ILE A 38 2.41 3.45 -7.87
N HIS A 39 2.04 2.83 -8.98
CA HIS A 39 1.64 3.51 -10.20
C HIS A 39 0.13 3.44 -10.43
N LEU A 40 -0.42 4.52 -10.97
CA LEU A 40 -1.79 4.59 -11.47
C LEU A 40 -1.75 4.76 -12.99
N ALA A 41 -2.58 4.00 -13.69
CA ALA A 41 -2.64 4.02 -15.15
C ALA A 41 -4.08 4.17 -15.65
N TRP A 42 -4.24 4.87 -16.77
CA TRP A 42 -5.51 5.04 -17.45
C TRP A 42 -5.32 5.08 -18.97
N ASN A 43 -6.41 4.94 -19.73
CA ASN A 43 -6.35 5.00 -21.19
C ASN A 43 -5.95 6.41 -21.65
N LYS A 44 -4.89 6.50 -22.47
CA LYS A 44 -4.35 7.76 -23.02
C LYS A 44 -5.36 8.59 -23.82
N ASN A 45 -6.41 7.96 -24.36
CA ASN A 45 -7.45 8.62 -25.14
C ASN A 45 -8.60 9.16 -24.26
N ASN A 46 -8.56 8.96 -22.95
CA ASN A 46 -9.58 9.47 -22.05
C ASN A 46 -9.49 11.01 -21.93
N LYS A 47 -10.57 11.71 -22.32
CA LYS A 47 -10.71 13.18 -22.22
C LYS A 47 -11.80 13.59 -21.22
N GLY A 48 -12.26 12.67 -20.38
CA GLY A 48 -13.34 12.88 -19.43
C GLY A 48 -12.90 13.79 -18.28
N LYS A 49 -13.72 14.81 -17.98
CA LYS A 49 -13.45 15.76 -16.89
C LYS A 49 -13.38 15.09 -15.51
N ALA A 50 -14.14 14.01 -15.31
CA ALA A 50 -14.15 13.27 -14.04
C ALA A 50 -12.79 12.63 -13.75
N LEU A 51 -12.22 11.88 -14.71
CA LEU A 51 -10.89 11.27 -14.54
C LEU A 51 -9.81 12.33 -14.32
N ALA A 52 -9.83 13.41 -15.10
CA ALA A 52 -8.88 14.51 -14.94
C ALA A 52 -8.94 15.12 -13.54
N TRP A 53 -10.15 15.27 -12.98
CA TRP A 53 -10.34 15.73 -11.61
C TRP A 53 -9.77 14.74 -10.58
N PHE A 54 -10.01 13.44 -10.74
CA PHE A 54 -9.45 12.41 -9.85
C PHE A 54 -7.92 12.40 -9.87
N VAL A 55 -7.31 12.43 -11.05
CA VAL A 55 -5.84 12.47 -11.19
C VAL A 55 -5.27 13.67 -10.45
N LYS A 56 -5.85 14.86 -10.65
CA LYS A 56 -5.43 16.08 -9.95
C LYS A 56 -5.57 15.94 -8.43
N LYS A 57 -6.67 15.34 -7.96
CA LYS A 57 -6.89 15.11 -6.52
C LYS A 57 -5.85 14.16 -5.93
N ILE A 58 -5.59 13.04 -6.60
CA ILE A 58 -4.63 12.05 -6.13
C ILE A 58 -3.20 12.64 -6.12
N GLN A 59 -2.83 13.41 -7.14
CA GLN A 59 -1.53 14.09 -7.19
C GLN A 59 -1.35 15.16 -6.10
N SER A 60 -2.45 15.70 -5.56
CA SER A 60 -2.42 16.66 -4.45
C SER A 60 -2.39 16.03 -3.07
N LEU A 61 -2.52 14.69 -2.97
CA LEU A 61 -2.40 14.00 -1.69
C LEU A 61 -0.93 13.96 -1.26
N GLU A 62 -0.68 14.23 0.01
CA GLU A 62 0.67 14.07 0.56
C GLU A 62 1.08 12.59 0.49
N PRO A 63 2.28 12.27 0.01
CA PRO A 63 2.77 10.89 -0.04
C PRO A 63 2.73 10.20 1.34
N ALA A 64 2.90 10.97 2.41
CA ALA A 64 2.82 10.49 3.78
C ALA A 64 1.45 9.87 4.13
N LEU A 65 0.36 10.30 3.48
CA LEU A 65 -0.99 9.75 3.69
C LEU A 65 -1.10 8.27 3.27
N PHE A 66 -0.24 7.83 2.35
CA PHE A 66 -0.18 6.43 1.89
C PHE A 66 0.85 5.58 2.64
N LEU A 67 1.79 6.23 3.33
CA LEU A 67 2.90 5.59 4.05
C LEU A 67 2.67 5.54 5.57
N SER A 68 1.63 6.21 6.08
CA SER A 68 1.20 6.16 7.48
C SER A 68 0.24 5.01 7.81
N CYS A 69 -0.07 4.16 6.82
CA CYS A 69 -0.85 2.92 7.00
C CYS A 69 0.09 1.72 7.18
#